data_AF-A0A7V2M2C4-F1
#
_entry.id   AF-A0A7V2M2C4-F1
#
_cell.length_a   1.000
_cell.length_b   1.000
_cell.length_c   1.000
_cell.angle_alpha   90.00
_cell.angle_beta   90.00
_cell.angle_gamma   90.00
#
_symmetry.space_group_name_H-M   'P 1'
#
loop_
_entity.id
_entity.type
_entity.pdbx_description
1 polymer ?
#
loop_
_entity_poly.entity_id
_entity_poly.type
_entity_poly.pdbx_seq_one_letter_code
_entity_poly.pdbx_strand_id
1 'polypeptide(L)'
;WPPDIRRLSGYRIYALDLPGHGKSGGLGCQSVAAYAKRVMNWMDAIKIQKAVLVGHSMGGAIAMTIASESAERVLGLSLVSTGGRLRVAKQILDNSMNLATFPYAVDMIISLAFSESANDRMVNLATKRMLEVRPSVFHGDMLACDKFDMRNSLSKITSPTEVICGDMDALTPLHFSQYLVDRIPRAHLKVIHDAGHMVMLEKPRKFTSILVSFIDQLL
;
A
#
# COMPACT_ATOMS: atom_id res chain seq x y z
N TRP A 1 -8.19 0.03 -4.91
CA TRP A 1 -8.39 1.46 -5.28
C TRP A 1 -9.86 1.77 -5.60
N PRO A 2 -10.46 2.81 -5.00
CA PRO A 2 -11.84 3.21 -5.25
C PRO A 2 -12.03 3.68 -6.71
N PRO A 3 -13.26 3.65 -7.25
CA PRO A 3 -13.55 4.09 -8.63
C PRO A 3 -13.10 5.52 -8.91
N ASP A 4 -13.22 6.43 -7.94
CA ASP A 4 -12.83 7.83 -8.07
C ASP A 4 -11.35 7.99 -8.44
N ILE A 5 -10.48 7.11 -7.92
CA ILE A 5 -9.06 7.08 -8.26
C ILE A 5 -8.83 6.34 -9.58
N ARG A 6 -9.50 5.20 -9.80
CA ARG A 6 -9.29 4.38 -11.01
C ARG A 6 -9.76 5.06 -12.30
N ARG A 7 -10.57 6.12 -12.20
CA ARG A 7 -11.20 6.80 -13.33
C ARG A 7 -10.90 8.30 -13.35
N LEU A 8 -9.83 8.77 -12.71
CA LEU A 8 -9.45 10.18 -12.77
C LEU A 8 -9.23 10.59 -14.24
N SER A 9 -9.87 11.69 -14.63
CA SER A 9 -9.70 12.31 -15.94
C SER A 9 -8.32 12.93 -16.06
N GLY A 10 -7.75 12.93 -17.27
CA GLY A 10 -6.45 13.56 -17.54
C GLY A 10 -5.23 12.68 -17.27
N TYR A 11 -5.40 11.52 -16.63
CA TYR A 11 -4.31 10.59 -16.34
C TYR A 11 -4.55 9.21 -16.94
N ARG A 12 -3.47 8.54 -17.32
CA ARG A 12 -3.49 7.12 -17.67
C ARG A 12 -3.20 6.28 -16.42
N ILE A 13 -4.24 5.68 -15.86
CA ILE A 13 -4.16 4.98 -14.58
C ILE A 13 -4.15 3.47 -14.76
N TYR A 14 -3.25 2.83 -14.03
CA TYR A 14 -3.18 1.37 -13.92
C TYR A 14 -3.36 0.96 -12.47
N ALA A 15 -4.41 0.20 -12.19
CA ALA A 15 -4.66 -0.41 -10.90
C ALA A 15 -4.41 -1.91 -11.02
N LEU A 16 -3.28 -2.36 -10.48
CA LEU A 16 -2.81 -3.73 -10.60
C LEU A 16 -3.43 -4.63 -9.53
N ASP A 17 -3.84 -5.82 -9.95
CA ASP A 17 -3.91 -6.95 -9.04
C ASP A 17 -2.51 -7.59 -8.97
N LEU A 18 -1.92 -7.68 -7.78
CA LEU A 18 -0.62 -8.33 -7.60
C LEU A 18 -0.72 -9.84 -7.91
N PRO A 19 0.40 -10.55 -8.20
CA PRO A 19 0.39 -12.00 -8.37
C PRO A 19 -0.44 -12.71 -7.29
N GLY A 20 -1.30 -13.64 -7.69
CA GLY A 20 -2.18 -14.39 -6.79
C GLY A 20 -3.42 -13.65 -6.27
N HIS A 21 -3.61 -12.38 -6.62
CA HIS A 21 -4.75 -11.57 -6.21
C HIS A 21 -5.72 -11.28 -7.35
N GLY A 22 -6.98 -11.05 -7.02
CA GLY A 22 -7.99 -10.55 -7.96
C GLY A 22 -8.01 -11.34 -9.28
N LYS A 23 -7.73 -10.66 -10.39
CA LYS A 23 -7.67 -11.24 -11.74
C LYS A 23 -6.28 -11.74 -12.13
N SER A 24 -5.26 -11.51 -11.31
CA SER A 24 -3.89 -11.98 -11.55
C SER A 24 -3.72 -13.44 -11.14
N GLY A 25 -3.18 -14.25 -12.05
CA GLY A 25 -2.80 -15.64 -11.76
C GLY A 25 -1.58 -15.76 -10.84
N GLY A 26 -1.08 -16.99 -10.67
CA GLY A 26 0.11 -17.29 -9.88
C GLY A 26 -0.15 -17.47 -8.38
N LEU A 27 0.92 -17.72 -7.61
CA LEU A 27 0.86 -18.13 -6.20
C LEU A 27 1.19 -17.00 -5.20
N GLY A 28 1.22 -15.74 -5.65
CA GLY A 28 1.74 -14.64 -4.83
C GLY A 28 3.27 -14.63 -4.76
N CYS A 29 3.80 -13.76 -3.90
CA CYS A 29 5.20 -13.69 -3.52
C CYS A 29 5.32 -13.70 -2.00
N GLN A 30 6.55 -13.87 -1.48
CA GLN A 30 6.82 -13.92 -0.03
C GLN A 30 7.88 -12.89 0.41
N SER A 31 8.17 -11.92 -0.47
CA SER A 31 9.02 -10.77 -0.17
C SER A 31 8.58 -9.56 -0.98
N VAL A 32 8.75 -8.38 -0.40
CA VAL A 32 8.47 -7.10 -1.09
C VAL A 32 9.35 -6.94 -2.33
N ALA A 33 10.62 -7.33 -2.26
CA ALA A 33 11.53 -7.29 -3.41
C ALA A 33 11.05 -8.15 -4.59
N ALA A 34 10.49 -9.33 -4.32
CA ALA A 34 9.90 -10.16 -5.37
C ALA A 34 8.68 -9.49 -6.01
N TYR A 35 7.82 -8.86 -5.22
CA TYR A 35 6.70 -8.07 -5.75
C TYR A 35 7.16 -6.86 -6.56
N ALA A 36 8.16 -6.12 -6.09
CA ALA A 36 8.77 -4.99 -6.81
C ALA A 36 9.27 -5.42 -8.20
N LYS A 37 10.01 -6.54 -8.27
CA LYS A 37 10.45 -7.11 -9.56
C LYS A 37 9.27 -7.48 -10.47
N ARG A 38 8.16 -8.00 -9.92
CA ARG A 38 6.96 -8.33 -10.72
C ARG A 38 6.30 -7.08 -11.29
N VAL A 39 6.20 -6.00 -10.52
CA VAL A 39 5.67 -4.70 -11.00
C VAL A 39 6.58 -4.11 -12.08
N MET A 40 7.90 -4.13 -11.89
CA MET A 40 8.88 -3.68 -12.89
C MET A 40 8.78 -4.45 -14.20
N ASN A 41 8.77 -5.79 -14.13
CA ASN A 41 8.59 -6.63 -15.31
C ASN A 41 7.27 -6.35 -16.03
N TRP A 42 6.20 -6.08 -15.28
CA TRP A 42 4.92 -5.70 -15.87
C TRP A 42 5.00 -4.34 -16.58
N MET A 43 5.61 -3.33 -15.94
CA MET A 43 5.85 -2.02 -16.57
C MET A 43 6.63 -2.15 -17.88
N ASP A 44 7.68 -2.98 -17.90
CA ASP A 44 8.48 -3.24 -19.11
C ASP A 44 7.64 -3.92 -20.21
N ALA A 45 6.85 -4.93 -19.85
CA ALA A 45 6.01 -5.68 -20.79
C ALA A 45 4.98 -4.79 -21.51
N ILE A 46 4.46 -3.77 -20.83
CA ILE A 46 3.53 -2.80 -21.41
C ILE A 46 4.19 -1.47 -21.80
N LYS A 47 5.53 -1.44 -21.84
CA LYS A 47 6.35 -0.32 -22.32
C LYS A 47 6.17 0.99 -21.54
N ILE A 48 5.95 0.91 -20.23
CA ILE A 48 5.99 2.07 -19.34
C ILE A 48 7.43 2.31 -18.88
N GLN A 49 8.06 3.37 -19.41
CA GLN A 49 9.42 3.74 -19.01
C GLN A 49 9.47 4.40 -17.64
N LYS A 50 8.58 5.36 -17.34
CA LYS A 50 8.48 6.01 -16.03
C LYS A 50 7.03 6.22 -15.64
N ALA A 51 6.75 6.22 -14.34
CA ALA A 51 5.41 6.50 -13.82
C ALA A 51 5.48 7.16 -12.43
N VAL A 52 4.37 7.81 -12.04
CA VAL A 52 4.10 8.08 -10.62
C VAL A 52 3.65 6.77 -9.98
N LEU A 53 4.32 6.36 -8.91
CA LEU A 53 3.97 5.14 -8.19
C LEU A 53 3.17 5.49 -6.94
N VAL A 54 1.98 4.91 -6.81
CA VAL A 54 1.09 5.09 -5.65
C VAL A 54 0.92 3.75 -4.96
N GLY A 55 1.36 3.66 -3.72
CA GLY A 55 1.38 2.41 -2.96
C GLY A 55 0.69 2.53 -1.62
N HIS A 56 -0.29 1.67 -1.36
CA HIS A 56 -0.95 1.56 -0.06
C HIS A 56 -0.39 0.39 0.74
N SER A 57 -0.03 0.61 2.01
CA SER A 57 0.42 -0.45 2.92
C SER A 57 1.60 -1.24 2.35
N MET A 58 1.47 -2.56 2.13
CA MET A 58 2.46 -3.38 1.42
C MET A 58 2.81 -2.82 0.02
N GLY A 59 1.83 -2.26 -0.69
CA GLY A 59 2.05 -1.55 -1.96
C GLY A 59 2.98 -0.36 -1.82
N GLY A 60 2.96 0.33 -0.67
CA GLY A 60 3.90 1.40 -0.33
C GLY A 60 5.32 0.86 -0.17
N ALA A 61 5.49 -0.28 0.53
CA ALA A 61 6.77 -0.97 0.62
C ALA A 61 7.32 -1.37 -0.75
N ILE A 62 6.46 -1.91 -1.64
CA ILE A 62 6.82 -2.27 -3.01
C ILE A 62 7.28 -1.03 -3.79
N ALA A 63 6.52 0.07 -3.73
CA ALA A 63 6.84 1.30 -4.43
C ALA A 63 8.14 1.94 -3.91
N MET A 64 8.39 1.91 -2.59
CA MET A 64 9.65 2.37 -2.02
C MET A 64 10.85 1.52 -2.45
N THR A 65 10.69 0.19 -2.53
CA THR A 65 11.74 -0.69 -3.06
C THR A 65 12.09 -0.33 -4.51
N ILE A 66 11.08 -0.13 -5.36
CA ILE A 66 11.31 0.31 -6.75
C ILE A 66 12.01 1.66 -6.79
N ALA A 67 11.55 2.65 -6.00
CA ALA A 67 12.13 3.99 -5.98
C ALA A 67 13.57 4.01 -5.46
N SER A 68 13.93 3.12 -4.53
CA SER A 68 15.30 3.01 -4.01
C SER A 68 16.25 2.26 -4.94
N GLU A 69 15.76 1.37 -5.80
CA GLU A 69 16.59 0.51 -6.67
C GLU A 69 16.61 0.98 -8.13
N SER A 70 15.61 1.75 -8.55
CA SER A 70 15.40 2.19 -9.93
C SER A 70 14.78 3.59 -9.97
N ALA A 71 15.44 4.55 -9.33
CA ALA A 71 14.96 5.93 -9.21
C ALA A 71 14.64 6.57 -10.58
N GLU A 72 15.35 6.17 -11.64
CA GLU A 72 15.11 6.63 -13.00
C GLU A 72 13.73 6.23 -13.55
N ARG A 73 13.05 5.26 -12.93
CA ARG A 73 11.73 4.73 -13.33
C ARG A 73 10.57 5.43 -12.63
N VAL A 74 10.85 6.33 -11.67
CA VAL A 74 9.84 6.92 -10.78
C VAL A 74 9.79 8.43 -10.97
N LEU A 75 8.66 8.94 -11.49
CA LEU A 75 8.41 10.39 -11.63
C LEU A 75 8.09 11.03 -10.28
N GLY A 76 7.38 10.31 -9.43
CA GLY A 76 7.03 10.68 -8.07
C GLY A 76 6.48 9.48 -7.33
N LEU A 77 6.47 9.57 -6.00
CA LEU A 77 6.11 8.47 -5.11
C LEU A 77 5.03 8.93 -4.12
N SER A 78 3.87 8.27 -4.13
CA SER A 78 2.84 8.47 -3.11
C SER A 78 2.76 7.25 -2.20
N LEU A 79 3.08 7.45 -0.93
CA LEU A 79 3.15 6.42 0.11
C LEU A 79 1.94 6.55 1.02
N VAL A 80 1.01 5.61 0.94
CA VAL A 80 -0.28 5.68 1.61
C VAL A 80 -0.34 4.67 2.74
N SER A 81 -0.51 5.11 3.99
CA SER A 81 -0.63 4.25 5.18
C SER A 81 0.40 3.10 5.17
N THR A 82 1.68 3.46 5.21
CA THR A 82 2.81 2.52 5.11
C THR A 82 3.94 3.00 6.03
N GLY A 83 5.05 2.25 6.07
CA GLY A 83 6.20 2.57 6.90
C GLY A 83 7.49 1.95 6.39
N GLY A 84 8.63 2.42 6.92
CA GLY A 84 9.95 1.87 6.57
C GLY A 84 10.20 0.45 7.11
N ARG A 85 9.33 -0.03 8.01
CA ARG A 85 9.27 -1.39 8.55
C ARG A 85 7.80 -1.78 8.72
N LEU A 86 7.41 -2.96 8.26
CA LEU A 86 6.03 -3.46 8.35
C LEU A 86 5.95 -4.79 9.14
N ARG A 87 6.42 -4.80 10.40
CA ARG A 87 6.29 -6.00 11.25
C ARG A 87 4.83 -6.44 11.34
N VAL A 88 4.60 -7.74 11.23
CA VAL A 88 3.26 -8.33 11.35
C VAL A 88 3.16 -9.04 12.70
N ALA A 89 2.03 -8.87 13.38
CA ALA A 89 1.80 -9.57 14.64
C ALA A 89 1.86 -11.09 14.42
N LYS A 90 2.54 -11.82 15.33
CA LYS A 90 2.71 -13.27 15.22
C LYS A 90 1.37 -14.00 15.07
N GLN A 91 0.34 -13.55 15.77
CA GLN A 91 -1.02 -14.12 15.69
C GLN A 91 -1.62 -14.03 14.28
N ILE A 92 -1.39 -12.95 13.52
CA ILE A 92 -1.86 -12.83 12.13
C ILE A 92 -1.12 -13.85 11.24
N LEU A 93 0.19 -14.03 11.46
CA LEU A 93 0.98 -15.02 10.73
C LEU A 93 0.52 -16.44 11.04
N ASP A 94 0.36 -16.79 12.32
CA ASP A 94 -0.09 -18.12 12.74
C ASP A 94 -1.50 -18.42 12.20
N ASN A 95 -2.43 -17.48 12.36
CA ASN A 95 -3.82 -17.66 11.94
C ASN A 95 -3.98 -17.74 10.41
N SER A 96 -3.06 -17.16 9.62
CA SER A 96 -3.12 -17.24 8.16
C SER A 96 -2.56 -18.54 7.58
N MET A 97 -1.94 -19.43 8.37
CA MET A 97 -1.33 -20.67 7.87
C MET A 97 -2.32 -21.74 7.41
N ASN A 98 -3.56 -21.71 7.90
CA ASN A 98 -4.55 -22.73 7.57
C ASN A 98 -5.95 -22.13 7.36
N LEU A 99 -6.80 -22.86 6.63
CA LEU A 99 -8.12 -22.39 6.22
C LEU A 99 -9.08 -22.17 7.41
N ALA A 100 -8.95 -22.96 8.48
CA ALA A 100 -9.84 -22.89 9.63
C ALA A 100 -9.61 -21.63 10.48
N THR A 101 -8.36 -21.16 10.58
CA THR A 101 -8.00 -19.96 11.35
C THR A 101 -7.90 -18.69 10.51
N PHE A 102 -7.89 -18.80 9.18
CA PHE A 102 -7.74 -17.66 8.28
C PHE A 102 -8.76 -16.52 8.54
N PRO A 103 -10.06 -16.80 8.81
CA PRO A 103 -11.00 -15.73 9.14
C PRO A 103 -10.57 -14.88 10.35
N TYR A 104 -9.95 -15.47 11.37
CA TYR A 104 -9.45 -14.71 12.52
C TYR A 104 -8.30 -13.78 12.16
N ALA A 105 -7.41 -14.18 11.23
CA ALA A 105 -6.36 -13.30 10.74
C ALA A 105 -6.96 -12.09 10.00
N VAL A 106 -8.00 -12.32 9.19
CA VAL A 106 -8.73 -11.26 8.48
C VAL A 106 -9.42 -10.33 9.47
N ASP A 107 -10.16 -10.87 10.44
CA ASP A 107 -10.89 -10.08 11.42
C ASP A 107 -9.95 -9.20 12.25
N MET A 108 -8.78 -9.71 12.63
CA MET A 108 -7.75 -8.93 13.32
C MET A 108 -7.22 -7.76 12.48
N ILE A 109 -7.06 -7.95 11.18
CA ILE A 109 -6.62 -6.84 10.30
C ILE A 109 -7.75 -5.85 10.10
N ILE A 110 -8.96 -6.31 9.84
CA ILE A 110 -10.11 -5.44 9.59
C ILE A 110 -10.42 -4.58 10.83
N SER A 111 -10.35 -5.13 12.04
CA SER A 111 -10.61 -4.39 13.28
C SER A 111 -9.60 -3.27 13.55
N LEU A 112 -8.40 -3.35 12.96
CA LEU A 112 -7.35 -2.34 13.06
C LEU A 112 -7.26 -1.43 11.83
N ALA A 113 -7.88 -1.82 10.71
CA ALA A 113 -7.70 -1.15 9.42
C ALA A 113 -8.61 0.06 9.21
N PHE A 114 -9.74 0.14 9.91
CA PHE A 114 -10.75 1.17 9.72
C PHE A 114 -10.92 2.01 10.99
N SER A 115 -11.27 3.29 10.84
CA SER A 115 -11.69 4.09 11.98
C SER A 115 -13.01 3.58 12.57
N GLU A 116 -13.29 3.91 13.83
CA GLU A 116 -14.58 3.59 14.47
C GLU A 116 -15.79 4.23 13.75
N SER A 117 -15.55 5.31 13.00
CA SER A 117 -16.58 6.01 12.22
C SER A 117 -16.77 5.44 10.81
N ALA A 118 -16.03 4.40 10.44
CA ALA A 118 -16.10 3.81 9.11
C ALA A 118 -17.48 3.22 8.81
N ASN A 119 -17.87 3.26 7.54
CA ASN A 119 -19.16 2.73 7.13
C ASN A 119 -19.19 1.19 7.20
N ASP A 120 -20.10 0.61 7.96
CA ASP A 120 -20.22 -0.86 8.13
C ASP A 120 -20.32 -1.63 6.82
N ARG A 121 -21.02 -1.11 5.80
CA ARG A 121 -21.14 -1.81 4.51
C ARG A 121 -19.78 -1.88 3.81
N MET A 122 -18.96 -0.85 3.97
CA MET A 122 -17.60 -0.81 3.42
C MET A 122 -16.67 -1.76 4.18
N VAL A 123 -16.75 -1.77 5.51
CA VAL A 123 -15.98 -2.70 6.35
C VAL A 123 -16.33 -4.14 5.98
N ASN A 124 -17.63 -4.49 5.94
CA ASN A 124 -18.11 -5.82 5.55
C ASN A 124 -17.68 -6.22 4.14
N LEU A 125 -17.69 -5.29 3.18
CA LEU A 125 -17.22 -5.55 1.83
C LEU A 125 -15.71 -5.81 1.82
N ALA A 126 -14.92 -5.05 2.58
CA ALA A 126 -13.48 -5.26 2.70
C ALA A 126 -13.16 -6.62 3.33
N THR A 127 -13.85 -7.01 4.41
CA THR A 127 -13.76 -8.33 5.03
C THR A 127 -14.02 -9.43 4.00
N LYS A 128 -15.16 -9.34 3.29
CA LYS A 128 -15.51 -10.32 2.26
C LYS A 128 -14.44 -10.44 1.18
N ARG A 129 -13.93 -9.30 0.68
CA ARG A 129 -12.89 -9.29 -0.36
C ARG A 129 -11.58 -9.89 0.14
N MET A 130 -11.23 -9.67 1.39
CA MET A 130 -10.04 -10.26 1.98
C MET A 130 -10.18 -11.78 2.16
N LEU A 131 -11.37 -12.26 2.56
CA LEU A 131 -11.70 -13.69 2.66
C LEU A 131 -11.73 -14.42 1.31
N GLU A 132 -11.92 -13.71 0.18
CA GLU A 132 -11.82 -14.28 -1.17
C GLU A 132 -10.37 -14.60 -1.58
N VAL A 133 -9.37 -14.03 -0.90
CA VAL A 133 -7.95 -14.31 -1.16
C VAL A 133 -7.59 -15.71 -0.65
N ARG A 134 -6.84 -16.47 -1.44
CA ARG A 134 -6.35 -17.78 -1.00
C ARG A 134 -5.48 -17.61 0.25
N PRO A 135 -5.69 -18.39 1.33
CA PRO A 135 -4.93 -18.24 2.57
C PRO A 135 -3.42 -18.28 2.38
N SER A 136 -2.93 -19.14 1.46
CA SER A 136 -1.50 -19.24 1.16
C SER A 136 -0.89 -18.00 0.50
N VAL A 137 -1.67 -17.28 -0.31
CA VAL A 137 -1.25 -16.00 -0.91
C VAL A 137 -1.19 -14.93 0.17
N PHE A 138 -2.26 -14.81 0.95
CA PHE A 138 -2.34 -13.86 2.05
C PHE A 138 -1.22 -14.06 3.08
N HIS A 139 -0.96 -15.31 3.48
CA HIS A 139 0.14 -15.64 4.37
C HIS A 139 1.50 -15.24 3.78
N GLY A 140 1.68 -15.43 2.47
CA GLY A 140 2.85 -14.95 1.73
C GLY A 140 3.03 -13.43 1.81
N ASP A 141 1.93 -12.66 1.70
CA ASP A 141 1.95 -11.20 1.85
C ASP A 141 2.31 -10.77 3.27
N MET A 142 1.77 -11.48 4.28
CA MET A 142 2.11 -11.23 5.67
C MET A 142 3.58 -11.52 5.95
N LEU A 143 4.13 -12.59 5.38
CA LEU A 143 5.57 -12.87 5.43
C LEU A 143 6.40 -11.79 4.70
N ALA A 144 5.92 -11.30 3.56
CA ALA A 144 6.58 -10.25 2.82
C ALA A 144 6.67 -8.95 3.62
N CYS A 145 5.57 -8.54 4.24
CA CYS A 145 5.51 -7.40 5.16
C CYS A 145 6.41 -7.63 6.37
N ASP A 146 6.28 -8.79 7.02
CA ASP A 146 7.00 -9.09 8.25
C ASP A 146 8.51 -9.11 8.06
N LYS A 147 9.02 -9.44 6.87
CA LYS A 147 10.44 -9.39 6.53
C LYS A 147 10.93 -8.02 6.05
N PHE A 148 10.03 -7.14 5.62
CA PHE A 148 10.39 -5.86 5.01
C PHE A 148 10.94 -4.85 6.02
N ASP A 149 12.22 -4.48 5.87
CA ASP A 149 12.88 -3.38 6.58
C ASP A 149 13.75 -2.60 5.60
N MET A 150 13.43 -1.32 5.39
CA MET A 150 14.22 -0.43 4.56
C MET A 150 14.68 0.82 5.30
N ARG A 151 14.57 0.85 6.63
CA ARG A 151 14.88 2.04 7.45
C ARG A 151 16.28 2.61 7.17
N ASN A 152 17.23 1.77 6.79
CA ASN A 152 18.62 2.14 6.47
C ASN A 152 18.84 2.57 5.01
N SER A 153 17.81 2.51 4.17
CA SER A 153 17.89 2.79 2.72
C SER A 153 16.93 3.89 2.28
N LEU A 154 16.14 4.49 3.18
CA LEU A 154 15.16 5.53 2.84
C LEU A 154 15.79 6.75 2.14
N SER A 155 17.03 7.09 2.49
CA SER A 155 17.79 8.19 1.88
C SER A 155 18.14 7.97 0.40
N LYS A 156 18.00 6.73 -0.11
CA LYS A 156 18.20 6.41 -1.53
C LYS A 156 16.99 6.81 -2.39
N ILE A 157 15.83 7.07 -1.78
CA ILE A 157 14.65 7.56 -2.49
C ILE A 157 14.85 9.05 -2.77
N THR A 158 15.10 9.40 -4.03
CA THR A 158 15.37 10.78 -4.47
C THR A 158 14.21 11.43 -5.22
N SER A 159 13.18 10.64 -5.58
CA SER A 159 11.97 11.14 -6.23
C SER A 159 11.15 12.03 -5.26
N PRO A 160 10.42 13.04 -5.78
CA PRO A 160 9.41 13.74 -5.01
C PRO A 160 8.47 12.74 -4.35
N THR A 161 8.21 12.90 -3.06
CA THR A 161 7.44 11.93 -2.29
C THR A 161 6.32 12.61 -1.49
N GLU A 162 5.10 12.10 -1.60
CA GLU A 162 3.96 12.50 -0.76
C GLU A 162 3.57 11.31 0.12
N VAL A 163 3.68 11.46 1.43
CA VAL A 163 3.27 10.48 2.42
C VAL A 163 1.88 10.85 2.93
N ILE A 164 0.92 9.94 2.82
CA ILE A 164 -0.49 10.17 3.16
C ILE A 164 -0.91 9.12 4.18
N CYS A 165 -1.50 9.52 5.30
CA CYS A 165 -2.03 8.57 6.28
C CYS A 165 -3.28 9.12 6.98
N GLY A 166 -4.05 8.21 7.57
CA GLY A 166 -5.10 8.53 8.53
C GLY A 166 -4.51 8.73 9.94
N ASP A 167 -5.09 9.63 10.73
CA ASP A 167 -4.69 9.84 12.13
C ASP A 167 -5.19 8.75 13.08
N MET A 168 -6.16 7.93 12.66
CA MET A 168 -6.69 6.78 13.40
C MET A 168 -6.18 5.43 12.87
N ASP A 169 -5.09 5.43 12.08
CA ASP A 169 -4.49 4.21 11.54
C ASP A 169 -3.80 3.40 12.66
N ALA A 170 -4.38 2.26 13.04
CA ALA A 170 -3.81 1.39 14.08
C ALA A 170 -2.80 0.37 13.54
N LEU A 171 -2.77 0.11 12.23
CA LEU A 171 -1.86 -0.84 11.59
C LEU A 171 -0.50 -0.21 11.29
N THR A 172 -0.52 1.03 10.77
CA THR A 172 0.66 1.85 10.51
C THR A 172 0.47 3.22 11.13
N PRO A 173 0.63 3.36 12.46
CA PRO A 173 0.34 4.60 13.16
C PRO A 173 1.12 5.79 12.63
N LEU A 174 0.58 7.00 12.80
CA LEU A 174 1.09 8.26 12.24
C LEU A 174 2.62 8.42 12.32
N HIS A 175 3.24 8.00 13.43
CA HIS A 175 4.69 8.10 13.61
C HIS A 175 5.51 7.30 12.56
N PHE A 176 4.93 6.29 11.92
CA PHE A 176 5.54 5.58 10.78
C PHE A 176 5.66 6.51 9.57
N SER A 177 4.60 7.26 9.27
CA SER A 177 4.61 8.25 8.19
C SER A 177 5.53 9.43 8.51
N GLN A 178 5.55 9.90 9.75
CA GLN A 178 6.51 10.91 10.20
C GLN A 178 7.95 10.41 10.04
N TYR A 179 8.21 9.15 10.41
CA TYR A 179 9.51 8.52 10.23
C TYR A 179 9.95 8.53 8.76
N LEU A 180 9.05 8.25 7.81
CA LEU A 180 9.35 8.31 6.39
C LEU A 180 9.74 9.73 5.94
N VAL A 181 8.97 10.74 6.33
CA VAL A 181 9.21 12.14 5.94
C VAL A 181 10.54 12.66 6.47
N ASP A 182 10.90 12.31 7.70
CA ASP A 182 12.16 12.72 8.31
C ASP A 182 13.41 12.11 7.61
N ARG A 183 13.28 11.01 6.85
CA ARG A 183 14.42 10.27 6.26
C ARG A 183 14.43 10.24 4.73
N ILE A 184 13.37 10.66 4.07
CA ILE A 184 13.31 10.78 2.61
C ILE A 184 13.54 12.26 2.24
N PRO A 185 14.62 12.61 1.51
CA PRO A 185 15.06 14.01 1.30
C PRO A 185 14.04 14.99 0.68
N ARG A 186 12.94 14.49 0.10
CA ARG A 186 11.92 15.29 -0.61
C ARG A 186 10.51 14.77 -0.32
N ALA A 187 10.28 14.35 0.92
CA ALA A 187 9.00 13.85 1.36
C ALA A 187 8.19 14.92 2.10
N HIS A 188 6.88 14.93 1.86
CA HIS A 188 5.91 15.75 2.57
C HIS A 188 4.85 14.85 3.20
N LEU A 189 4.31 15.25 4.36
CA LEU A 189 3.25 14.52 5.06
C LEU A 189 1.90 15.19 4.86
N LYS A 190 0.88 14.40 4.53
CA LYS A 190 -0.54 14.77 4.54
C LYS A 190 -1.30 13.82 5.46
N VAL A 191 -1.71 14.35 6.59
CA VAL A 191 -2.59 13.62 7.52
C VAL A 191 -4.03 13.90 7.16
N ILE A 192 -4.83 12.83 7.04
CA ILE A 192 -6.27 12.91 6.83
C ILE A 192 -6.95 12.56 8.16
N HIS A 193 -7.65 13.52 8.73
CA HIS A 193 -8.34 13.35 10.00
C HIS A 193 -9.56 12.43 9.90
N ASP A 194 -9.85 11.75 11.01
CA ASP A 194 -10.96 10.82 11.21
C ASP A 194 -10.93 9.65 10.22
N ALA A 195 -9.74 9.14 9.91
CA ALA A 195 -9.54 8.03 8.98
C ALA A 195 -8.53 7.02 9.52
N GLY A 196 -8.77 5.74 9.26
CA GLY A 196 -7.87 4.65 9.59
C GLY A 196 -6.88 4.33 8.46
N HIS A 197 -6.43 3.07 8.44
CA HIS A 197 -5.51 2.52 7.45
C HIS A 197 -6.08 2.54 6.03
N MET A 198 -7.40 2.42 5.88
CA MET A 198 -8.10 2.41 4.60
C MET A 198 -8.50 3.82 4.15
N VAL A 199 -7.59 4.78 4.30
CA VAL A 199 -7.82 6.23 4.12
C VAL A 199 -8.48 6.60 2.78
N MET A 200 -8.11 5.90 1.69
CA MET A 200 -8.67 6.12 0.36
C MET A 200 -10.11 5.62 0.22
N LEU A 201 -10.56 4.70 1.08
CA LEU A 201 -11.94 4.23 1.13
C LEU A 201 -12.77 5.08 2.10
N GLU A 202 -12.21 5.44 3.25
CA GLU A 202 -12.93 6.19 4.29
C GLU A 202 -13.12 7.67 3.93
N LYS A 203 -12.11 8.32 3.34
CA LYS A 203 -12.14 9.74 2.96
C LYS A 203 -11.76 9.95 1.49
N PRO A 204 -12.51 9.36 0.53
CA PRO A 204 -12.11 9.28 -0.87
C PRO A 204 -11.90 10.66 -1.51
N ARG A 205 -12.78 11.64 -1.24
CA ARG A 205 -12.66 12.99 -1.81
C ARG A 205 -11.39 13.71 -1.36
N LYS A 206 -11.08 13.65 -0.06
CA LYS A 206 -9.89 14.29 0.52
C LYS A 206 -8.62 13.60 0.01
N PHE A 207 -8.60 12.27 0.02
CA PHE A 207 -7.50 11.48 -0.52
C PHE A 207 -7.23 11.81 -1.99
N THR A 208 -8.28 11.79 -2.84
CA THR A 208 -8.16 12.12 -4.26
C THR A 208 -7.64 13.53 -4.50
N SER A 209 -8.13 14.52 -3.77
CA SER A 209 -7.67 15.91 -3.90
C SER A 209 -6.18 16.07 -3.59
N ILE A 210 -5.70 15.40 -2.53
CA ILE A 210 -4.28 15.39 -2.18
C ILE A 210 -3.46 14.72 -3.29
N LEU A 211 -3.88 13.54 -3.74
CA LEU A 211 -3.15 12.79 -4.75
C LEU A 211 -3.06 13.56 -6.08
N VAL A 212 -4.17 14.14 -6.54
CA VAL A 212 -4.20 14.95 -7.77
C VAL A 212 -3.28 16.16 -7.64
N SER A 213 -3.36 16.90 -6.53
CA SER A 213 -2.48 18.05 -6.28
C SER A 213 -1.00 17.66 -6.29
N PHE A 214 -0.64 16.47 -5.80
CA PHE A 214 0.72 15.97 -5.85
C PHE A 214 1.13 15.63 -7.29
N ILE A 215 0.30 14.90 -8.03
CA ILE A 215 0.59 14.51 -9.42
C ILE A 215 0.76 15.75 -10.32
N ASP A 216 -0.10 16.76 -10.17
CA ASP A 216 -0.04 17.98 -10.97
C ASP A 216 1.23 18.82 -10.73
N GLN A 217 1.88 18.69 -9.57
CA GLN A 217 3.16 19.36 -9.30
C GLN A 217 4.37 18.68 -9.97
N LEU A 218 4.18 17.48 -10.52
CA LEU A 218 5.24 16.70 -11.18
C LEU A 218 5.24 16.84 -12.70
N LEU A 219 4.14 17.33 -13.27
CA LEU A 219 3.89 17.48 -14.71
C LEU A 219 4.09 18.94 -15.14
#